data_AF-A0A2V6C7I0-F1
#
_entry.id   AF-A0A2V6C7I0-F1
#
_cell.length_a   1.000
_cell.length_b   1.000
_cell.length_c   1.000
_cell.angle_alpha   90.00
_cell.angle_beta   90.00
_cell.angle_gamma   90.00
#
_symmetry.space_group_name_H-M   'P 1'
#
loop_
_entity.id
_entity.type
_entity.pdbx_description
1 polymer ?
#
loop_
_entity_poly.entity_id
_entity_poly.type
_entity_poly.pdbx_seq_one_letter_code
_entity_poly.pdbx_strand_id
1 'polypeptide(L)'
;MDLSPEKKIAGVLVPLFALRGAGDLGIGDVGALREFIDWAATIGFKLVQLLPTNEIGNDNSPYNAISAMAIEPTTLHLAPNSPPDLTREDFDASVARADIHSLRLGEVKYRQIKKLKRCILEKAFANFSAHASEERQLEFRMFCDQEAAWLRNYAFFRVLMEENDDSAAWNRWPAQYQSIERARTWLCALSQDRQTALVARQNFFCYVQWIAHQQWRAIKSYAAERGVALMGDIPFGVSYYSADVFARPDEFVLDWCGGAPPEPYFKEDVFTQKWGQNWGIPLYRWDRMRKNNFEWWRERVRAVRQIFHLFRIDHVLGFYRIYAFPWRPRKNKQFLPLDWNQMLERTNGDSPHFVPRDDETPENREANKREGEEYLRAILDEAGASRVVGEDLGMVPDYVRPNLRSLGIAGFKIPQWEVRGEQVTPGSEYERVSIATYTTHDHKPIRALWEEAFEHPTATAEQSRFDLAKIAVFAGFDPRIDQIDFEKDFYPAIMEALFKCESWIAVVMIT
;
A
#
# COMPACT_ATOMS: atom_id res chain seq x y z
N MET A 1 -16.54 11.57 12.65
CA MET A 1 -15.64 12.71 12.37
C MET A 1 -16.09 13.38 11.09
N ASP A 2 -16.19 14.70 11.07
CA ASP A 2 -16.55 15.45 9.85
C ASP A 2 -15.28 15.72 9.03
N LEU A 3 -15.15 15.03 7.88
CA LEU A 3 -14.05 15.14 6.93
C LEU A 3 -14.54 15.82 5.64
N SER A 4 -15.22 16.96 5.80
CA SER A 4 -15.67 17.78 4.67
C SER A 4 -14.50 18.52 4.01
N PRO A 5 -14.41 18.54 2.67
CA PRO A 5 -13.47 19.38 1.92
C PRO A 5 -13.56 20.89 2.22
N GLU A 6 -14.68 21.36 2.79
CA GLU A 6 -14.83 22.76 3.19
C GLU A 6 -13.89 23.16 4.35
N LYS A 7 -13.47 22.18 5.15
CA LYS A 7 -12.54 22.38 6.28
C LYS A 7 -11.16 21.86 5.89
N LYS A 8 -10.23 22.78 5.63
CA LYS A 8 -8.83 22.43 5.38
C LYS A 8 -8.26 21.75 6.62
N ILE A 9 -7.52 20.66 6.40
CA ILE A 9 -6.84 19.92 7.46
C ILE A 9 -5.38 19.71 7.11
N ALA A 10 -4.53 19.63 8.13
CA ALA A 10 -3.16 19.22 8.01
C ALA A 10 -2.96 17.81 8.58
N GLY A 11 -2.05 17.07 7.97
CA GLY A 11 -1.75 15.70 8.33
C GLY A 11 -0.30 15.33 8.12
N VAL A 12 -0.02 14.08 8.47
CA VAL A 12 1.31 13.51 8.36
C VAL A 12 1.25 12.14 7.70
N LEU A 13 2.14 11.91 6.73
CA LEU A 13 2.38 10.60 6.13
C LEU A 13 3.55 9.92 6.87
N VAL A 14 3.30 8.72 7.36
CA VAL A 14 4.33 7.89 7.98
C VAL A 14 4.13 6.41 7.65
N PRO A 15 5.17 5.70 7.18
CA PRO A 15 5.11 4.24 7.10
C PRO A 15 5.02 3.64 8.50
N LEU A 16 4.00 2.83 8.77
CA LEU A 16 3.79 2.26 10.12
C LEU A 16 5.04 1.52 10.63
N PHE A 17 5.67 0.72 9.77
CA PHE A 17 6.87 -0.04 10.14
C PHE A 17 8.07 0.84 10.54
N ALA A 18 8.08 2.11 10.13
CA ALA A 18 9.13 3.07 10.47
C ALA A 18 8.93 3.70 11.85
N LEU A 19 7.71 3.66 12.41
CA LEU A 19 7.47 4.17 13.76
C LEU A 19 8.29 3.41 14.81
N ARG A 20 8.61 4.10 15.89
CA ARG A 20 9.23 3.54 17.10
C ARG A 20 8.38 3.94 18.30
N GLY A 21 7.99 2.96 19.09
CA GLY A 21 7.21 3.13 20.32
C GLY A 21 7.98 2.59 21.52
N ALA A 22 7.57 2.99 22.73
CA ALA A 22 8.29 2.60 23.95
C ALA A 22 8.38 1.08 24.13
N GLY A 23 7.34 0.34 23.72
CA GLY A 23 7.23 -1.11 23.87
C GLY A 23 7.35 -1.92 22.57
N ASP A 24 7.74 -1.31 21.45
CA ASP A 24 7.84 -2.04 20.17
C ASP A 24 8.91 -3.15 20.18
N LEU A 25 8.72 -4.14 19.29
CA LEU A 25 9.62 -5.29 19.11
C LEU A 25 10.59 -5.12 17.92
N GLY A 26 10.98 -3.88 17.61
CA GLY A 26 11.88 -3.52 16.49
C GLY A 26 11.19 -3.06 15.21
N ILE A 27 9.85 -2.99 15.20
CA ILE A 27 9.04 -2.48 14.09
C ILE A 27 7.86 -1.72 14.66
N GLY A 28 7.46 -0.62 14.02
CA GLY A 28 6.25 0.08 14.42
C GLY A 28 5.00 -0.79 14.22
N ASP A 29 4.14 -0.80 15.23
CA ASP A 29 2.87 -1.52 15.28
C ASP A 29 1.76 -0.60 15.80
N VAL A 30 0.53 -1.12 15.95
CA VAL A 30 -0.60 -0.30 16.43
C VAL A 30 -0.38 0.30 17.82
N GLY A 31 0.55 -0.22 18.63
CA GLY A 31 0.98 0.39 19.89
C GLY A 31 1.81 1.66 19.65
N ALA A 32 2.79 1.58 18.74
CA ALA A 32 3.55 2.76 18.32
C ALA A 32 2.66 3.79 17.59
N LEU A 33 1.70 3.33 16.78
CA LEU A 33 0.71 4.19 16.14
C LEU A 33 -0.15 4.93 17.16
N ARG A 34 -0.50 4.29 18.28
CA ARG A 34 -1.24 4.91 19.39
C ARG A 34 -0.49 6.11 19.96
N GLU A 35 0.80 5.93 20.29
CA GLU A 35 1.68 7.00 20.76
C GLU A 35 1.81 8.13 19.72
N PHE A 36 1.91 7.76 18.44
CA PHE A 36 2.01 8.71 17.34
C PHE A 36 0.72 9.52 17.13
N ILE A 37 -0.46 8.91 17.30
CA ILE A 37 -1.75 9.61 17.26
C ILE A 37 -1.84 10.64 18.39
N ASP A 38 -1.37 10.30 19.60
CA ASP A 38 -1.34 11.24 20.74
C ASP A 38 -0.45 12.45 20.42
N TRP A 39 0.72 12.22 19.82
CA TRP A 39 1.59 13.29 19.34
C TRP A 39 0.92 14.15 18.26
N ALA A 40 0.36 13.53 17.22
CA ALA A 40 -0.30 14.22 16.11
C ALA A 40 -1.46 15.11 16.62
N ALA A 41 -2.26 14.60 17.56
CA ALA A 41 -3.33 15.37 18.19
C ALA A 41 -2.79 16.57 18.99
N THR A 42 -1.67 16.40 19.71
CA THR A 42 -1.05 17.44 20.53
C THR A 42 -0.59 18.64 19.69
N ILE A 43 -0.05 18.40 18.50
CA ILE A 43 0.40 19.45 17.58
C ILE A 43 -0.70 19.99 16.66
N GLY A 44 -1.92 19.46 16.76
CA GLY A 44 -3.09 19.93 16.01
C GLY A 44 -3.31 19.28 14.65
N PHE A 45 -2.49 18.30 14.24
CA PHE A 45 -2.77 17.50 13.05
C PHE A 45 -4.08 16.73 13.21
N LYS A 46 -4.79 16.58 12.10
CA LYS A 46 -6.10 15.93 12.03
C LYS A 46 -6.08 14.65 11.20
N LEU A 47 -4.92 14.27 10.68
CA LEU A 47 -4.78 13.13 9.79
C LEU A 47 -3.42 12.45 9.98
N VAL A 48 -3.44 11.13 10.10
CA VAL A 48 -2.27 10.25 9.93
C VAL A 48 -2.53 9.38 8.70
N GLN A 49 -1.73 9.55 7.67
CA GLN A 49 -1.71 8.71 6.47
C GLN A 49 -0.68 7.60 6.65
N LEU A 50 -1.09 6.37 6.38
CA LEU A 50 -0.24 5.18 6.41
C LEU A 50 -0.09 4.60 5.00
N LEU A 51 0.99 3.87 4.79
CA LEU A 51 1.15 2.97 3.64
C LEU A 51 0.21 1.74 3.78
N PRO A 52 0.08 0.90 2.75
CA PRO A 52 -0.73 -0.32 2.82
C PRO A 52 -0.34 -1.19 4.02
N THR A 53 -1.35 -1.71 4.72
CA THR A 53 -1.18 -2.54 5.93
C THR A 53 -1.38 -4.02 5.65
N ASN A 54 -1.47 -4.39 4.38
CA ASN A 54 -1.73 -5.74 3.94
C ASN A 54 -0.53 -6.65 4.17
N GLU A 55 -0.77 -7.95 4.37
CA GLU A 55 0.31 -8.90 4.59
C GLU A 55 1.22 -9.05 3.37
N ILE A 56 2.52 -8.94 3.61
CA ILE A 56 3.55 -8.93 2.57
C ILE A 56 4.37 -10.20 2.54
N GLY A 57 4.93 -10.50 1.37
CA GLY A 57 5.87 -11.59 1.16
C GLY A 57 7.27 -11.30 1.73
N ASN A 58 8.29 -11.83 1.06
CA ASN A 58 9.69 -11.75 1.51
C ASN A 58 10.44 -10.50 1.01
N ASP A 59 9.88 -9.74 0.05
CA ASP A 59 10.48 -8.50 -0.45
C ASP A 59 10.17 -7.28 0.44
N ASN A 60 9.26 -7.45 1.41
CA ASN A 60 8.81 -6.45 2.37
C ASN A 60 8.16 -5.20 1.76
N SER A 61 7.75 -5.24 0.48
CA SER A 61 7.04 -4.12 -0.15
C SER A 61 5.56 -4.14 0.24
N PRO A 62 5.01 -3.04 0.82
CA PRO A 62 3.58 -2.91 1.10
C PRO A 62 2.69 -3.02 -0.14
N TYR A 63 3.23 -2.71 -1.32
CA TYR A 63 2.52 -2.71 -2.60
C TYR A 63 2.57 -4.06 -3.32
N ASN A 64 3.28 -5.06 -2.77
CA ASN A 64 3.34 -6.43 -3.29
C ASN A 64 2.78 -7.44 -2.29
N ALA A 65 1.58 -7.15 -1.77
CA ALA A 65 0.94 -7.97 -0.75
C ALA A 65 0.56 -9.38 -1.25
N ILE A 66 0.71 -10.37 -0.37
CA ILE A 66 0.26 -11.76 -0.60
C ILE A 66 -1.24 -11.92 -0.36
N SER A 67 -1.91 -10.89 0.15
CA SER A 67 -3.36 -10.78 0.14
C SER A 67 -3.80 -9.33 0.08
N ALA A 68 -4.79 -8.99 -0.74
CA ALA A 68 -5.41 -7.67 -0.77
C ALA A 68 -6.32 -7.39 0.45
N MET A 69 -6.59 -8.42 1.26
CA MET A 69 -7.54 -8.39 2.38
C MET A 69 -6.84 -8.56 3.73
N ALA A 70 -5.91 -9.51 3.84
CA ALA A 70 -5.27 -9.85 5.11
C ALA A 70 -4.37 -8.71 5.60
N ILE A 71 -4.39 -8.46 6.91
CA ILE A 71 -3.56 -7.47 7.60
C ILE A 71 -2.21 -8.11 7.96
N GLU A 72 -1.13 -7.35 7.79
CA GLU A 72 0.23 -7.76 8.11
C GLU A 72 0.42 -8.05 9.61
N PRO A 73 0.75 -9.29 10.02
CA PRO A 73 0.88 -9.67 11.43
C PRO A 73 1.93 -8.87 12.19
N THR A 74 2.94 -8.32 11.52
CA THR A 74 3.94 -7.47 12.19
C THR A 74 3.40 -6.12 12.66
N THR A 75 2.22 -5.71 12.18
CA THR A 75 1.53 -4.48 12.63
C THR A 75 0.80 -4.66 13.96
N LEU A 76 0.71 -5.88 14.50
CA LEU A 76 0.03 -6.16 15.75
C LEU A 76 0.87 -5.77 16.95
N HIS A 77 0.23 -5.10 17.91
CA HIS A 77 0.83 -4.85 19.21
C HIS A 77 0.79 -6.14 20.03
N LEU A 78 1.96 -6.63 20.41
CA LEU A 78 2.11 -7.85 21.20
C LEU A 78 2.79 -7.51 22.52
N ALA A 79 2.04 -7.68 23.60
CA ALA A 79 2.47 -7.44 24.97
C ALA A 79 1.69 -8.37 25.91
N PRO A 80 2.07 -8.52 27.19
CA PRO A 80 1.28 -9.30 28.13
C PRO A 80 -0.19 -8.85 28.14
N ASN A 81 -1.11 -9.78 27.92
CA ASN A 81 -2.56 -9.60 27.75
C ASN A 81 -2.98 -8.80 26.48
N SER A 82 -2.09 -8.66 25.49
CA SER A 82 -2.40 -8.13 24.16
C SER A 82 -1.79 -9.03 23.08
N PRO A 83 -2.56 -9.94 22.44
CA PRO A 83 -3.99 -10.19 22.68
C PRO A 83 -4.27 -10.76 24.08
N PRO A 84 -5.53 -10.77 24.56
CA PRO A 84 -5.90 -11.31 25.87
C PRO A 84 -5.43 -12.74 26.14
N ASP A 85 -5.20 -13.54 25.10
CA ASP A 85 -4.73 -14.93 25.21
C ASP A 85 -3.20 -15.04 25.42
N LEU A 86 -2.47 -13.92 25.33
CA LEU A 86 -1.02 -13.89 25.51
C LEU A 86 -0.65 -13.66 26.98
N THR A 87 -0.22 -14.71 27.66
CA THR A 87 0.23 -14.62 29.06
C THR A 87 1.55 -13.85 29.16
N ARG A 88 1.81 -13.28 30.35
CA ARG A 88 3.11 -12.66 30.65
C ARG A 88 4.26 -13.66 30.52
N GLU A 89 4.08 -14.87 31.03
CA GLU A 89 5.11 -15.91 30.99
C GLU A 89 5.51 -16.28 29.55
N ASP A 90 4.54 -16.53 28.67
CA ASP A 90 4.81 -16.87 27.27
C ASP A 90 5.44 -15.70 26.50
N PHE A 91 5.01 -14.46 26.78
CA PHE A 91 5.61 -13.26 26.20
C PHE A 91 7.07 -13.12 26.64
N ASP A 92 7.34 -13.13 27.94
CA ASP A 92 8.68 -12.96 28.50
C ASP A 92 9.62 -14.08 28.02
N ALA A 93 9.15 -15.33 27.97
CA ALA A 93 9.91 -16.46 27.43
C ALA A 93 10.22 -16.33 25.94
N SER A 94 9.31 -15.77 25.13
CA SER A 94 9.52 -15.56 23.69
C SER A 94 10.51 -14.42 23.44
N VAL A 95 10.36 -13.32 24.18
CA VAL A 95 11.20 -12.14 24.09
C VAL A 95 12.62 -12.43 24.58
N ALA A 96 12.80 -13.23 25.64
CA ALA A 96 14.11 -13.63 26.14
C ALA A 96 14.99 -14.39 25.12
N ARG A 97 14.38 -14.95 24.06
CA ARG A 97 15.09 -15.65 22.97
C ARG A 97 15.54 -14.71 21.86
N ALA A 98 15.20 -13.43 21.92
CA ALA A 98 15.53 -12.43 20.92
C ALA A 98 16.30 -11.26 21.54
N ASP A 99 17.24 -10.70 20.78
CA ASP A 99 17.93 -9.47 21.16
C ASP A 99 17.09 -8.26 20.73
N ILE A 100 16.13 -7.87 21.58
CA ILE A 100 15.21 -6.75 21.30
C ILE A 100 15.97 -5.44 21.11
N HIS A 101 17.04 -5.22 21.87
CA HIS A 101 17.84 -4.01 21.73
C HIS A 101 18.41 -3.92 20.32
N SER A 102 19.05 -4.99 19.83
CA SER A 102 19.49 -5.04 18.44
C SER A 102 18.33 -4.87 17.47
N LEU A 103 17.18 -5.53 17.67
CA LEU A 103 16.02 -5.41 16.76
C LEU A 103 15.51 -3.97 16.61
N ARG A 104 15.66 -3.13 17.62
CA ARG A 104 15.23 -1.72 17.62
C ARG A 104 16.22 -0.76 16.95
N LEU A 105 17.46 -1.18 16.74
CA LEU A 105 18.50 -0.34 16.14
C LEU A 105 18.50 -0.41 14.61
N GLY A 106 18.49 0.77 13.99
CA GLY A 106 18.62 0.95 12.54
C GLY A 106 17.37 0.55 11.76
N GLU A 107 17.61 0.02 10.57
CA GLU A 107 16.57 -0.47 9.66
C GLU A 107 15.78 -1.64 10.25
N VAL A 108 14.56 -1.81 9.77
CA VAL A 108 13.65 -2.88 10.22
C VAL A 108 14.23 -4.26 9.86
N LYS A 109 14.49 -5.08 10.88
CA LYS A 109 14.99 -6.46 10.74
C LYS A 109 13.83 -7.45 10.49
N TYR A 110 13.15 -7.30 9.35
CA TYR A 110 11.90 -8.00 9.02
C TYR A 110 11.91 -9.50 9.30
N ARG A 111 12.96 -10.23 8.87
CA ARG A 111 13.03 -11.68 9.03
C ARG A 111 13.00 -12.10 10.49
N GLN A 112 13.79 -11.46 11.34
CA GLN A 112 13.88 -11.75 12.76
C GLN A 112 12.58 -11.36 13.48
N ILE A 113 12.02 -10.21 13.11
CA ILE A 113 10.79 -9.67 13.71
C ILE A 113 9.56 -10.52 13.34
N LYS A 114 9.40 -10.88 12.06
CA LYS A 114 8.34 -11.81 11.61
C LYS A 114 8.42 -13.13 12.38
N LYS A 115 9.63 -13.69 12.55
CA LYS A 115 9.84 -14.92 13.32
C LYS A 115 9.47 -14.76 14.80
N LEU A 116 9.88 -13.67 15.44
CA LEU A 116 9.57 -13.38 16.84
C LEU A 116 8.06 -13.21 17.04
N LYS A 117 7.42 -12.31 16.28
CA LYS A 117 5.98 -12.03 16.40
C LYS A 117 5.13 -13.26 16.07
N ARG A 118 5.53 -14.07 15.08
CA ARG A 118 4.89 -15.38 14.80
C ARG A 118 4.98 -16.32 16.00
N CYS A 119 6.15 -16.46 16.63
CA CYS A 119 6.31 -17.31 17.81
C CYS A 119 5.41 -16.87 18.98
N ILE A 120 5.31 -15.56 19.21
CA ILE A 120 4.43 -14.98 20.24
C ILE A 120 2.95 -15.25 19.91
N LEU A 121 2.54 -15.05 18.66
CA LEU A 121 1.17 -15.32 18.21
C LEU A 121 0.81 -16.80 18.30
N GLU A 122 1.74 -17.72 18.03
CA GLU A 122 1.54 -19.16 18.18
C GLU A 122 1.30 -19.54 19.65
N LYS A 123 1.98 -18.87 20.59
CA LYS A 123 1.70 -19.01 22.03
C LYS A 123 0.31 -18.50 22.41
N ALA A 124 -0.06 -17.31 21.94
CA ALA A 124 -1.39 -16.75 22.17
C ALA A 124 -2.49 -17.67 21.62
N PHE A 125 -2.31 -18.21 20.41
CA PHE A 125 -3.26 -19.14 19.82
C PHE A 125 -3.35 -20.46 20.56
N ALA A 126 -2.23 -20.98 21.09
CA ALA A 126 -2.25 -22.19 21.92
C ALA A 126 -3.07 -21.99 23.20
N ASN A 127 -2.89 -20.85 23.88
CA ASN A 127 -3.66 -20.49 25.07
C ASN A 127 -5.15 -20.28 24.74
N PHE A 128 -5.46 -19.58 23.65
CA PHE A 128 -6.83 -19.46 23.14
C PHE A 128 -7.45 -20.84 22.91
N SER A 129 -6.76 -21.73 22.18
CA SER A 129 -7.27 -23.05 21.83
C SER A 129 -7.52 -23.94 23.05
N ALA A 130 -6.70 -23.79 24.10
CA ALA A 130 -6.80 -24.63 25.29
C ALA A 130 -7.75 -24.06 26.36
N HIS A 131 -7.87 -22.74 26.45
CA HIS A 131 -8.42 -22.07 27.63
C HIS A 131 -9.44 -20.96 27.34
N ALA A 132 -9.72 -20.63 26.08
CA ALA A 132 -10.70 -19.59 25.77
C ALA A 132 -12.10 -19.95 26.27
N SER A 133 -12.79 -18.96 26.83
CA SER A 133 -14.20 -19.08 27.21
C SER A 133 -15.09 -19.36 26.00
N GLU A 134 -16.29 -19.91 26.24
CA GLU A 134 -17.27 -20.17 25.18
C GLU A 134 -17.62 -18.90 24.39
N GLU A 135 -17.71 -17.75 25.08
CA GLU A 135 -17.95 -16.44 24.49
C GLU A 135 -16.82 -16.06 23.53
N ARG A 136 -15.56 -16.16 23.97
CA ARG A 136 -14.40 -15.81 23.15
C ARG A 136 -14.23 -16.73 21.94
N GLN A 137 -14.57 -18.01 22.08
CA GLN A 137 -14.63 -18.94 20.96
C GLN A 137 -15.78 -18.62 19.99
N LEU A 138 -16.93 -18.17 20.50
CA LEU A 138 -18.06 -17.75 19.67
C LEU A 138 -17.72 -16.50 18.85
N GLU A 139 -17.09 -15.49 19.45
CA GLU A 139 -16.61 -14.29 18.74
C GLU A 139 -15.66 -14.65 17.59
N PHE A 140 -14.72 -15.56 17.84
CA PHE A 140 -13.80 -16.05 16.81
C PHE A 140 -14.54 -16.77 15.68
N ARG A 141 -15.50 -17.65 15.99
CA ARG A 141 -16.32 -18.33 14.97
C ARG A 141 -17.14 -17.34 14.14
N MET A 142 -17.77 -16.35 14.80
CA MET A 142 -18.52 -15.30 14.11
C MET A 142 -17.65 -14.50 13.14
N PHE A 143 -16.42 -14.14 13.54
CA PHE A 143 -15.47 -13.52 12.63
C PHE A 143 -15.13 -14.42 11.44
N CYS A 144 -14.82 -15.69 11.69
CA CYS A 144 -14.50 -16.65 10.63
C CYS A 144 -15.65 -16.85 9.64
N ASP A 145 -16.90 -16.82 10.11
CA ASP A 145 -18.08 -16.95 9.26
C ASP A 145 -18.37 -15.66 8.49
N GLN A 146 -18.22 -14.50 9.13
CA GLN A 146 -18.41 -13.19 8.49
C GLN A 146 -17.39 -12.94 7.37
N GLU A 147 -16.13 -13.32 7.59
CA GLU A 147 -15.02 -13.06 6.67
C GLU A 147 -14.69 -14.27 5.78
N ALA A 148 -15.54 -15.31 5.78
CA ALA A 148 -15.28 -16.60 5.14
C ALA A 148 -14.89 -16.52 3.65
N ALA A 149 -15.41 -15.52 2.92
CA ALA A 149 -15.22 -15.36 1.48
C ALA A 149 -13.75 -15.21 1.07
N TRP A 150 -12.95 -14.50 1.87
CA TRP A 150 -11.52 -14.33 1.63
C TRP A 150 -10.67 -15.10 2.65
N LEU A 151 -11.09 -15.14 3.92
CA LEU A 151 -10.28 -15.65 5.03
C LEU A 151 -9.91 -17.13 4.87
N ARG A 152 -10.86 -17.96 4.42
CA ARG A 152 -10.63 -19.40 4.23
C ARG A 152 -9.58 -19.67 3.15
N ASN A 153 -9.68 -18.97 2.02
CA ASN A 153 -8.73 -19.13 0.92
C ASN A 153 -7.35 -18.58 1.30
N TYR A 154 -7.29 -17.45 2.00
CA TYR A 154 -6.05 -16.89 2.54
C TYR A 154 -5.39 -17.84 3.54
N ALA A 155 -6.12 -18.36 4.54
CA ALA A 155 -5.58 -19.26 5.54
C ALA A 155 -5.05 -20.55 4.90
N PHE A 156 -5.78 -21.09 3.91
CA PHE A 156 -5.32 -22.26 3.16
C PHE A 156 -4.06 -21.96 2.34
N PHE A 157 -4.01 -20.81 1.66
CA PHE A 157 -2.82 -20.37 0.92
C PHE A 157 -1.59 -20.23 1.84
N ARG A 158 -1.77 -19.70 3.05
CA ARG A 158 -0.68 -19.60 4.06
C ARG A 158 -0.18 -20.96 4.51
N VAL A 159 -1.07 -21.93 4.72
CA VAL A 159 -0.67 -23.31 5.00
C VAL A 159 0.11 -23.91 3.83
N LEU A 160 -0.33 -23.69 2.59
CA LEU A 160 0.42 -24.14 1.42
C LEU A 160 1.79 -23.48 1.32
N MET A 161 1.92 -22.19 1.67
CA MET A 161 3.23 -21.55 1.75
C MET A 161 4.16 -22.26 2.74
N GLU A 162 3.67 -22.62 3.92
CA GLU A 162 4.47 -23.36 4.92
C GLU A 162 4.90 -24.75 4.45
N GLU A 163 4.03 -25.45 3.73
CA GLU A 163 4.35 -26.74 3.09
C GLU A 163 5.35 -26.59 1.94
N ASN A 164 5.71 -25.35 1.57
CA ASN A 164 6.63 -25.00 0.49
C ASN A 164 7.70 -23.97 0.94
N ASP A 165 8.26 -24.18 2.14
CA ASP A 165 9.38 -23.38 2.68
C ASP A 165 9.08 -21.87 2.81
N ASP A 166 7.86 -21.53 3.22
CA ASP A 166 7.34 -20.16 3.33
C ASP A 166 7.39 -19.36 2.01
N SER A 167 7.47 -20.05 0.86
CA SER A 167 7.51 -19.42 -0.47
C SER A 167 6.11 -19.11 -0.98
N ALA A 168 5.83 -17.85 -1.32
CA ALA A 168 4.57 -17.46 -1.98
C ALA A 168 4.52 -17.82 -3.47
N ALA A 169 5.64 -18.26 -4.06
CA ALA A 169 5.78 -18.47 -5.50
C ALA A 169 5.06 -19.73 -5.98
N TRP A 170 3.73 -19.73 -5.96
CA TRP A 170 2.88 -20.89 -6.19
C TRP A 170 3.10 -21.57 -7.54
N ASN A 171 3.57 -20.84 -8.56
CA ASN A 171 3.93 -21.42 -9.86
C ASN A 171 5.23 -22.24 -9.85
N ARG A 172 5.95 -22.27 -8.73
CA ARG A 172 7.16 -23.08 -8.50
C ARG A 172 6.97 -24.18 -7.46
N TRP A 173 5.80 -24.24 -6.82
CA TRP A 173 5.47 -25.34 -5.92
C TRP A 173 5.35 -26.66 -6.71
N PRO A 174 5.44 -27.83 -6.04
CA PRO A 174 5.04 -29.10 -6.63
C PRO A 174 3.68 -29.02 -7.29
N ALA A 175 3.50 -29.78 -8.37
CA ALA A 175 2.37 -29.63 -9.28
C ALA A 175 1.01 -29.71 -8.55
N GLN A 176 0.88 -30.55 -7.52
CA GLN A 176 -0.34 -30.67 -6.73
C GLN A 176 -0.76 -29.40 -5.97
N TYR A 177 0.11 -28.40 -5.82
CA TYR A 177 -0.21 -27.15 -5.13
C TYR A 177 -0.35 -25.94 -6.08
N GLN A 178 -0.09 -26.10 -7.37
CA GLN A 178 -0.02 -24.97 -8.32
C GLN A 178 -1.39 -24.38 -8.70
N SER A 179 -2.49 -25.00 -8.27
CA SER A 179 -3.84 -24.42 -8.36
C SER A 179 -4.66 -24.78 -7.13
N ILE A 180 -5.68 -23.97 -6.84
CA ILE A 180 -6.53 -24.19 -5.66
C ILE A 180 -7.31 -25.52 -5.73
N GLU A 181 -7.72 -25.96 -6.91
CA GLU A 181 -8.43 -27.23 -7.12
C GLU A 181 -7.52 -28.43 -6.84
N ARG A 182 -6.28 -28.38 -7.35
CA ARG A 182 -5.29 -29.43 -7.12
C ARG A 182 -4.89 -29.49 -5.65
N ALA A 183 -4.70 -28.34 -5.02
CA ALA A 183 -4.37 -28.27 -3.59
C ALA A 183 -5.50 -28.81 -2.71
N ARG A 184 -6.77 -28.50 -3.04
CA ARG A 184 -7.94 -29.08 -2.34
C ARG A 184 -8.03 -30.59 -2.53
N THR A 185 -7.75 -31.08 -3.74
CA THR A 185 -7.72 -32.53 -4.02
C THR A 185 -6.62 -33.22 -3.21
N TRP A 186 -5.44 -32.62 -3.12
CA TRP A 186 -4.35 -33.10 -2.27
C TRP A 186 -4.78 -33.16 -0.80
N LEU A 187 -5.40 -32.10 -0.28
CA LEU A 187 -5.86 -32.03 1.11
C LEU A 187 -6.79 -33.20 1.45
N CYS A 188 -7.77 -33.50 0.57
CA CYS A 188 -8.70 -34.62 0.76
C CYS A 188 -8.05 -36.00 0.69
N ALA A 189 -6.89 -36.13 0.05
CA ALA A 189 -6.16 -37.39 -0.09
C ALA A 189 -5.24 -37.70 1.11
N LEU A 190 -5.04 -36.73 2.02
CA LEU A 190 -4.23 -36.93 3.22
C LEU A 190 -4.95 -37.79 4.27
N SER A 191 -4.19 -38.34 5.21
CA SER A 191 -4.76 -39.01 6.38
C SER A 191 -5.57 -38.03 7.24
N GLN A 192 -6.55 -38.55 7.99
CA GLN A 192 -7.40 -37.75 8.88
C GLN A 192 -6.57 -36.92 9.88
N ASP A 193 -5.47 -37.47 10.39
CA ASP A 193 -4.58 -36.78 11.33
C ASP A 193 -3.89 -35.58 10.67
N ARG A 194 -3.40 -35.72 9.42
CA ARG A 194 -2.81 -34.59 8.69
C ARG A 194 -3.85 -33.56 8.29
N GLN A 195 -5.04 -33.97 7.89
CA GLN A 195 -6.13 -33.02 7.63
C GLN A 195 -6.46 -32.20 8.88
N THR A 196 -6.57 -32.85 10.04
CA THR A 196 -6.83 -32.19 11.33
C THR A 196 -5.73 -31.22 11.70
N ALA A 197 -4.46 -31.61 11.52
CA ALA A 197 -3.31 -30.73 11.77
C ALA A 197 -3.31 -29.48 10.85
N LEU A 198 -3.62 -29.65 9.56
CA LEU A 198 -3.70 -28.53 8.61
C LEU A 198 -4.89 -27.62 8.89
N VAL A 199 -6.03 -28.15 9.35
CA VAL A 199 -7.18 -27.34 9.80
C VAL A 199 -6.81 -26.53 11.04
N ALA A 200 -6.13 -27.12 12.02
CA ALA A 200 -5.62 -26.39 13.18
C ALA A 200 -4.66 -25.27 12.77
N ARG A 201 -3.83 -25.51 11.75
CA ARG A 201 -2.93 -24.48 11.21
C ARG A 201 -3.66 -23.38 10.45
N GLN A 202 -4.69 -23.69 9.67
CA GLN A 202 -5.58 -22.69 9.07
C GLN A 202 -6.24 -21.82 10.15
N ASN A 203 -6.74 -22.44 11.23
CA ASN A 203 -7.35 -21.73 12.36
C ASN A 203 -6.37 -20.77 13.06
N PHE A 204 -5.08 -21.09 13.11
CA PHE A 204 -4.05 -20.16 13.59
C PHE A 204 -4.02 -18.88 12.73
N PHE A 205 -3.97 -19.01 11.40
CA PHE A 205 -3.98 -17.85 10.51
C PHE A 205 -5.28 -17.05 10.59
N CYS A 206 -6.42 -17.73 10.74
CA CYS A 206 -7.71 -17.07 10.99
C CYS A 206 -7.69 -16.29 12.32
N TYR A 207 -7.14 -16.87 13.39
CA TYR A 207 -7.01 -16.23 14.69
C TYR A 207 -6.13 -14.98 14.61
N VAL A 208 -5.00 -15.05 13.91
CA VAL A 208 -4.13 -13.88 13.72
C VAL A 208 -4.88 -12.73 13.05
N GLN A 209 -5.66 -13.01 12.00
CA GLN A 209 -6.47 -11.98 11.33
C GLN A 209 -7.62 -11.46 12.21
N TRP A 210 -8.22 -12.32 13.04
CA TRP A 210 -9.21 -11.89 14.02
C TRP A 210 -8.64 -10.87 15.02
N ILE A 211 -7.48 -11.18 15.60
CA ILE A 211 -6.76 -10.25 16.48
C ILE A 211 -6.39 -8.96 15.73
N ALA A 212 -5.96 -9.08 14.46
CA ALA A 212 -5.64 -7.92 13.63
C ALA A 212 -6.84 -6.99 13.46
N HIS A 213 -7.99 -7.51 13.05
CA HIS A 213 -9.20 -6.72 12.91
C HIS A 213 -9.64 -6.08 14.23
N GLN A 214 -9.52 -6.79 15.36
CA GLN A 214 -9.84 -6.22 16.67
C GLN A 214 -8.94 -5.02 17.01
N GLN A 215 -7.62 -5.18 16.89
CA GLN A 215 -6.68 -4.12 17.22
C GLN A 215 -6.79 -2.91 16.27
N TRP A 216 -6.95 -3.16 14.97
CA TRP A 216 -7.07 -2.10 13.98
C TRP A 216 -8.41 -1.34 14.07
N ARG A 217 -9.51 -2.01 14.42
CA ARG A 217 -10.77 -1.31 14.73
C ARG A 217 -10.66 -0.49 16.01
N ALA A 218 -9.95 -1.00 17.02
CA ALA A 218 -9.71 -0.27 18.26
C ALA A 218 -8.87 1.00 18.03
N ILE A 219 -7.79 0.91 17.24
CA ILE A 219 -6.94 2.08 16.96
C ILE A 219 -7.66 3.13 16.11
N LYS A 220 -8.53 2.71 15.19
CA LYS A 220 -9.42 3.62 14.46
C LYS A 220 -10.31 4.42 15.41
N SER A 221 -11.00 3.74 16.32
CA SER A 221 -11.85 4.40 17.33
C SER A 221 -11.05 5.33 18.24
N TYR A 222 -9.87 4.89 18.70
CA TYR A 222 -8.96 5.68 19.52
C TYR A 222 -8.52 6.99 18.84
N ALA A 223 -8.19 6.92 17.54
CA ALA A 223 -7.84 8.09 16.74
C ALA A 223 -9.02 9.06 16.61
N ALA A 224 -10.23 8.52 16.38
CA ALA A 224 -11.45 9.32 16.29
C ALA A 224 -11.74 10.10 17.59
N GLU A 225 -11.56 9.46 18.75
CA GLU A 225 -11.69 10.09 20.08
C GLU A 225 -10.73 11.26 20.28
N ARG A 226 -9.59 11.25 19.60
CA ARG A 226 -8.56 12.32 19.64
C ARG A 226 -8.71 13.36 18.54
N GLY A 227 -9.73 13.24 17.70
CA GLY A 227 -9.92 14.15 16.58
C GLY A 227 -8.90 13.95 15.45
N VAL A 228 -8.29 12.76 15.35
CA VAL A 228 -7.33 12.40 14.30
C VAL A 228 -7.94 11.32 13.40
N ALA A 229 -8.03 11.59 12.10
CA ALA A 229 -8.40 10.59 11.10
C ALA A 229 -7.19 9.71 10.75
N LEU A 230 -7.48 8.47 10.36
CA LEU A 230 -6.51 7.53 9.81
C LEU A 230 -6.85 7.33 8.33
N MET A 231 -5.88 7.60 7.46
CA MET A 231 -5.97 7.35 6.03
C MET A 231 -5.16 6.12 5.67
N GLY A 232 -5.85 5.10 5.18
CA GLY A 232 -5.22 3.91 4.64
C GLY A 232 -4.82 4.10 3.19
N ASP A 233 -4.24 3.06 2.61
CA ASP A 233 -3.82 3.04 1.21
C ASP A 233 -4.14 1.68 0.58
N ILE A 234 -4.75 1.71 -0.59
CA ILE A 234 -5.14 0.55 -1.37
C ILE A 234 -4.24 0.52 -2.61
N PRO A 235 -3.26 -0.40 -2.68
CA PRO A 235 -2.48 -0.62 -3.90
C PRO A 235 -3.40 -0.83 -5.11
N PHE A 236 -3.06 -0.35 -6.32
CA PHE A 236 -3.90 -0.65 -7.47
C PHE A 236 -3.96 -2.17 -7.65
N GLY A 237 -2.80 -2.79 -7.85
CA GLY A 237 -2.64 -4.24 -8.04
C GLY A 237 -2.50 -5.04 -6.75
N VAL A 238 -2.37 -6.36 -6.92
CA VAL A 238 -1.97 -7.32 -5.88
C VAL A 238 -0.82 -8.16 -6.42
N SER A 239 -0.04 -8.81 -5.55
CA SER A 239 1.01 -9.71 -6.01
C SER A 239 0.46 -10.79 -6.94
N TYR A 240 1.18 -11.11 -8.01
CA TYR A 240 0.95 -12.33 -8.78
C TYR A 240 0.98 -13.58 -7.88
N TYR A 241 1.77 -13.52 -6.80
CA TYR A 241 1.96 -14.56 -5.81
C TYR A 241 1.05 -14.39 -4.58
N SER A 242 -0.17 -13.91 -4.78
CA SER A 242 -1.16 -13.69 -3.72
C SER A 242 -2.19 -14.81 -3.60
N ALA A 243 -2.80 -14.90 -2.42
CA ALA A 243 -3.99 -15.70 -2.16
C ALA A 243 -5.15 -15.30 -3.09
N ASP A 244 -5.27 -14.02 -3.42
CA ASP A 244 -6.31 -13.48 -4.31
C ASP A 244 -6.19 -14.09 -5.71
N VAL A 245 -5.00 -13.97 -6.33
CA VAL A 245 -4.74 -14.50 -7.68
C VAL A 245 -4.83 -16.03 -7.68
N PHE A 246 -4.35 -16.68 -6.63
CA PHE A 246 -4.42 -18.13 -6.49
C PHE A 246 -5.85 -18.67 -6.38
N ALA A 247 -6.73 -17.94 -5.68
CA ALA A 247 -8.10 -18.37 -5.43
C ALA A 247 -9.12 -17.88 -6.47
N ARG A 248 -8.82 -16.80 -7.20
CA ARG A 248 -9.69 -16.18 -8.21
C ARG A 248 -8.97 -15.97 -9.55
N PRO A 249 -8.31 -16.99 -10.13
CA PRO A 249 -7.46 -16.81 -11.31
C PRO A 249 -8.22 -16.29 -12.55
N ASP A 250 -9.53 -16.47 -12.61
CA ASP A 250 -10.41 -16.03 -13.69
C ASP A 250 -10.74 -14.53 -13.66
N GLU A 251 -10.45 -13.82 -12.57
CA GLU A 251 -10.59 -12.36 -12.47
C GLU A 251 -9.34 -11.60 -12.97
N PHE A 252 -8.25 -12.32 -13.30
CA PHE A 252 -6.96 -11.74 -13.68
C PHE A 252 -6.48 -12.18 -15.06
N VAL A 253 -5.72 -11.32 -15.72
CA VAL A 253 -4.90 -11.65 -16.89
C VAL A 253 -3.50 -11.93 -16.39
N LEU A 254 -3.09 -13.19 -16.44
CA LEU A 254 -1.83 -13.63 -15.86
C LEU A 254 -0.65 -13.46 -16.82
N ASP A 255 -0.84 -13.45 -18.14
CA ASP A 255 0.29 -13.42 -19.09
C ASP A 255 0.90 -12.02 -19.28
N TRP A 256 0.18 -10.98 -18.84
CA TRP A 256 0.62 -9.58 -18.87
C TRP A 256 0.95 -9.07 -17.47
N CYS A 257 1.86 -8.09 -17.40
CA CYS A 257 2.31 -7.46 -16.16
C CYS A 257 2.08 -5.95 -16.21
N GLY A 258 1.28 -5.41 -15.30
CA GLY A 258 1.06 -3.98 -15.16
C GLY A 258 2.30 -3.24 -14.69
N GLY A 259 2.35 -1.95 -15.03
CA GLY A 259 3.49 -1.08 -14.88
C GLY A 259 3.22 0.35 -15.32
N ALA A 260 4.29 1.12 -15.49
CA ALA A 260 4.28 2.48 -16.02
C ALA A 260 5.11 2.57 -17.31
N PRO A 261 4.78 3.51 -18.23
CA PRO A 261 5.55 3.73 -19.45
C PRO A 261 6.97 4.23 -19.16
N PRO A 262 7.85 4.29 -20.17
CA PRO A 262 9.17 4.92 -20.06
C PRO A 262 9.11 6.32 -19.45
N GLU A 263 9.90 6.55 -18.40
CA GLU A 263 9.96 7.83 -17.69
C GLU A 263 11.35 8.48 -17.89
N PRO A 264 11.48 9.52 -18.72
CA PRO A 264 12.77 10.16 -18.99
C PRO A 264 13.32 10.96 -17.79
N TYR A 265 12.48 11.28 -16.79
CA TYR A 265 12.88 12.08 -15.64
C TYR A 265 13.79 11.33 -14.64
N PHE A 266 13.55 10.03 -14.40
CA PHE A 266 14.34 9.23 -13.46
C PHE A 266 15.57 8.60 -14.15
N LYS A 267 16.68 9.35 -14.15
CA LYS A 267 17.89 9.03 -14.92
C LYS A 267 18.75 7.86 -14.39
N GLU A 268 18.39 7.26 -13.25
CA GLU A 268 19.24 6.25 -12.60
C GLU A 268 18.95 4.80 -13.04
N ASP A 269 17.76 4.50 -13.60
CA ASP A 269 17.43 3.16 -14.09
C ASP A 269 17.26 3.11 -15.61
N VAL A 270 18.26 2.53 -16.28
CA VAL A 270 18.30 2.35 -17.75
C VAL A 270 17.13 1.48 -18.25
N PHE A 271 16.66 0.52 -17.46
CA PHE A 271 15.49 -0.29 -17.84
C PHE A 271 14.24 0.58 -17.84
N THR A 272 14.03 1.34 -16.77
CA THR A 272 12.88 2.27 -16.64
C THR A 272 12.88 3.33 -17.73
N GLN A 273 14.03 3.89 -18.10
CA GLN A 273 14.11 4.86 -19.20
C GLN A 273 13.79 4.26 -20.57
N LYS A 274 14.16 3.00 -20.79
CA LYS A 274 14.00 2.34 -22.08
C LYS A 274 12.62 1.75 -22.27
N TRP A 275 12.16 1.02 -21.26
CA TRP A 275 10.97 0.17 -21.33
C TRP A 275 9.85 0.62 -20.38
N GLY A 276 10.16 1.44 -19.37
CA GLY A 276 9.23 1.78 -18.29
C GLY A 276 9.38 0.88 -17.07
N GLN A 277 8.51 1.09 -16.08
CA GLN A 277 8.55 0.36 -14.81
C GLN A 277 7.66 -0.87 -14.91
N ASN A 278 8.24 -2.07 -14.86
CA ASN A 278 7.47 -3.32 -14.84
C ASN A 278 7.25 -3.78 -13.39
N TRP A 279 6.08 -3.45 -12.83
CA TRP A 279 5.73 -3.79 -11.43
C TRP A 279 5.34 -5.26 -11.26
N GLY A 280 4.99 -5.96 -12.33
CA GLY A 280 4.69 -7.40 -12.27
C GLY A 280 3.32 -7.76 -11.72
N ILE A 281 2.46 -6.77 -11.47
CA ILE A 281 1.08 -6.99 -11.05
C ILE A 281 0.28 -7.61 -12.21
N PRO A 282 -0.58 -8.61 -11.98
CA PRO A 282 -1.47 -9.09 -13.03
C PRO A 282 -2.48 -8.00 -13.42
N LEU A 283 -2.93 -8.00 -14.67
CA LEU A 283 -4.01 -7.10 -15.09
C LEU A 283 -5.37 -7.64 -14.66
N TYR A 284 -6.39 -6.80 -14.67
CA TYR A 284 -7.76 -7.20 -14.38
C TYR A 284 -8.50 -7.65 -15.63
N ARG A 285 -9.29 -8.73 -15.49
CA ARG A 285 -10.36 -9.07 -16.44
C ARG A 285 -11.62 -8.29 -16.04
N TRP A 286 -11.63 -6.99 -16.34
CA TRP A 286 -12.77 -6.12 -16.00
C TRP A 286 -14.11 -6.62 -16.54
N ASP A 287 -14.11 -7.33 -17.67
CA ASP A 287 -15.30 -8.00 -18.21
C ASP A 287 -15.84 -9.13 -17.32
N ARG A 288 -14.95 -9.83 -16.60
CA ARG A 288 -15.30 -10.88 -15.63
C ARG A 288 -15.74 -10.27 -14.32
N MET A 289 -14.99 -9.32 -13.79
CA MET A 289 -15.36 -8.59 -12.58
C MET A 289 -16.71 -7.86 -12.72
N ARG A 290 -17.03 -7.33 -13.90
CA ARG A 290 -18.35 -6.73 -14.13
C ARG A 290 -19.51 -7.71 -13.91
N LYS A 291 -19.32 -9.01 -14.20
CA LYS A 291 -20.38 -10.03 -14.08
C LYS A 291 -20.77 -10.34 -12.63
N ASN A 292 -19.87 -10.12 -11.66
CA ASN A 292 -20.15 -10.25 -10.24
C ASN A 292 -20.20 -8.88 -9.53
N ASN A 293 -20.51 -7.80 -10.26
CA ASN A 293 -20.60 -6.45 -9.72
C ASN A 293 -19.33 -5.98 -8.99
N PHE A 294 -18.16 -6.35 -9.53
CA PHE A 294 -16.84 -5.95 -9.03
C PHE A 294 -16.59 -6.39 -7.58
N GLU A 295 -17.09 -7.56 -7.17
CA GLU A 295 -17.10 -7.98 -5.76
C GLU A 295 -15.70 -7.96 -5.13
N TRP A 296 -14.64 -8.39 -5.83
CA TRP A 296 -13.28 -8.34 -5.29
C TRP A 296 -12.84 -6.92 -4.91
N TRP A 297 -13.12 -5.93 -5.75
CA TRP A 297 -12.83 -4.53 -5.43
C TRP A 297 -13.71 -3.99 -4.30
N ARG A 298 -14.99 -4.39 -4.26
CA ARG A 298 -15.90 -4.02 -3.17
C ARG A 298 -15.47 -4.60 -1.83
N GLU A 299 -15.05 -5.86 -1.79
CA GLU A 299 -14.50 -6.50 -0.58
C GLU A 299 -13.31 -5.71 -0.01
N ARG A 300 -12.37 -5.28 -0.87
CA ARG A 300 -11.21 -4.47 -0.46
C ARG A 300 -11.63 -3.15 0.19
N VAL A 301 -12.56 -2.43 -0.44
CA VAL A 301 -13.10 -1.17 0.10
C VAL A 301 -13.80 -1.41 1.43
N ARG A 302 -14.59 -2.49 1.54
CA ARG A 302 -15.30 -2.89 2.75
C ARG A 302 -14.36 -3.21 3.89
N ALA A 303 -13.24 -3.89 3.64
CA ALA A 303 -12.23 -4.16 4.65
C ALA A 303 -11.52 -2.88 5.11
N VAL A 304 -11.06 -2.06 4.17
CA VAL A 304 -10.31 -0.82 4.47
C VAL A 304 -11.16 0.16 5.28
N ARG A 305 -12.45 0.33 4.94
CA ARG A 305 -13.33 1.23 5.70
C ARG A 305 -13.62 0.73 7.12
N GLN A 306 -13.40 -0.54 7.45
CA GLN A 306 -13.55 -1.02 8.84
C GLN A 306 -12.45 -0.45 9.74
N ILE A 307 -11.24 -0.25 9.19
CA ILE A 307 -10.03 0.10 9.96
C ILE A 307 -9.48 1.51 9.67
N PHE A 308 -9.93 2.16 8.60
CA PHE A 308 -9.59 3.53 8.26
C PHE A 308 -10.82 4.45 8.15
N HIS A 309 -10.58 5.76 8.23
CA HIS A 309 -11.61 6.81 8.11
C HIS A 309 -11.80 7.27 6.67
N LEU A 310 -10.71 7.25 5.89
CA LEU A 310 -10.63 7.53 4.47
C LEU A 310 -9.48 6.70 3.90
N PHE A 311 -9.34 6.64 2.58
CA PHE A 311 -8.26 5.88 1.96
C PHE A 311 -7.77 6.48 0.66
N ARG A 312 -6.48 6.27 0.39
CA ARG A 312 -5.84 6.44 -0.90
C ARG A 312 -6.10 5.22 -1.76
N ILE A 313 -6.33 5.44 -3.05
CA ILE A 313 -6.19 4.44 -4.10
C ILE A 313 -4.89 4.79 -4.82
N ASP A 314 -3.91 3.91 -4.67
CA ASP A 314 -2.67 3.94 -5.42
C ASP A 314 -2.94 3.81 -6.92
N HIS A 315 -2.17 4.51 -7.74
CA HIS A 315 -2.23 4.49 -9.19
C HIS A 315 -3.67 4.47 -9.74
N VAL A 316 -4.46 5.50 -9.39
CA VAL A 316 -5.88 5.59 -9.79
C VAL A 316 -6.05 5.59 -11.32
N LEU A 317 -4.99 5.96 -12.04
CA LEU A 317 -4.91 5.90 -13.50
C LEU A 317 -5.21 4.50 -14.04
N GLY A 318 -4.83 3.44 -13.30
CA GLY A 318 -5.03 2.04 -13.69
C GLY A 318 -6.48 1.64 -13.92
N PHE A 319 -7.45 2.38 -13.35
CA PHE A 319 -8.88 2.18 -13.62
C PHE A 319 -9.27 2.62 -15.03
N TYR A 320 -8.57 3.59 -15.61
CA TYR A 320 -8.80 4.07 -16.97
C TYR A 320 -7.98 3.26 -17.99
N ARG A 321 -6.68 3.08 -17.68
CA ARG A 321 -5.73 2.32 -18.48
C ARG A 321 -4.46 2.05 -17.67
N ILE A 322 -3.75 0.98 -18.00
CA ILE A 322 -2.47 0.64 -17.38
C ILE A 322 -1.45 0.27 -18.44
N TYR A 323 -0.19 0.68 -18.27
CA TYR A 323 0.88 0.24 -19.15
C TYR A 323 1.27 -1.21 -18.79
N ALA A 324 1.36 -2.08 -19.78
CA ALA A 324 1.50 -3.51 -19.56
C ALA A 324 2.67 -4.09 -20.34
N PHE A 325 3.36 -5.05 -19.72
CA PHE A 325 4.52 -5.76 -20.28
C PHE A 325 4.16 -7.23 -20.59
N PRO A 326 4.60 -7.77 -21.74
CA PRO A 326 4.42 -9.18 -22.10
C PRO A 326 5.44 -10.12 -21.44
N TRP A 327 6.17 -9.65 -20.41
CA TRP A 327 7.10 -10.47 -19.63
C TRP A 327 7.10 -10.12 -18.15
N ARG A 328 7.52 -11.09 -17.33
CA ARG A 328 7.65 -10.93 -15.88
C ARG A 328 8.86 -10.06 -15.49
N PRO A 329 8.81 -9.30 -14.39
CA PRO A 329 9.92 -8.47 -13.90
C PRO A 329 11.27 -9.21 -13.77
N ARG A 330 11.24 -10.49 -13.37
CA ARG A 330 12.44 -11.35 -13.29
C ARG A 330 13.20 -11.48 -14.62
N LYS A 331 12.55 -11.21 -15.76
CA LYS A 331 13.16 -11.23 -17.09
C LYS A 331 13.67 -9.86 -17.53
N ASN A 332 13.46 -8.76 -16.78
CA ASN A 332 13.88 -7.40 -17.17
C ASN A 332 15.34 -7.32 -17.61
N LYS A 333 16.26 -7.98 -16.87
CA LYS A 333 17.69 -8.04 -17.22
C LYS A 333 17.97 -8.71 -18.58
N GLN A 334 17.12 -9.64 -19.00
CA GLN A 334 17.22 -10.33 -20.29
C GLN A 334 16.68 -9.46 -21.45
N PHE A 335 15.76 -8.54 -21.16
CA PHE A 335 15.14 -7.63 -22.13
C PHE A 335 15.89 -6.30 -22.26
N LEU A 336 16.63 -5.88 -21.23
CA LEU A 336 17.41 -4.64 -21.24
C LEU A 336 18.35 -4.51 -22.46
N PRO A 337 19.18 -5.51 -22.82
CA PRO A 337 20.11 -5.35 -23.95
C PRO A 337 19.45 -5.43 -25.33
N LEU A 338 18.20 -5.89 -25.43
CA LEU A 338 17.53 -6.13 -26.71
C LEU A 338 17.10 -4.82 -27.37
N ASP A 339 17.25 -4.68 -28.69
CA ASP A 339 16.54 -3.64 -29.44
C ASP A 339 15.04 -3.98 -29.60
N TRP A 340 14.28 -3.09 -30.24
CA TRP A 340 12.84 -3.29 -30.45
C TRP A 340 12.51 -4.53 -31.29
N ASN A 341 13.28 -4.82 -32.35
CA ASN A 341 13.03 -5.98 -33.20
C ASN A 341 13.32 -7.29 -32.45
N GLN A 342 14.45 -7.34 -31.74
CA GLN A 342 14.84 -8.48 -30.92
C GLN A 342 13.86 -8.74 -29.77
N MET A 343 13.32 -7.67 -29.17
CA MET A 343 12.29 -7.77 -28.14
C MET A 343 11.03 -8.40 -28.73
N LEU A 344 10.54 -7.88 -29.87
CA LEU A 344 9.36 -8.39 -30.57
C LEU A 344 9.51 -9.86 -30.99
N GLU A 345 10.65 -10.26 -31.54
CA GLU A 345 10.92 -11.67 -31.86
C GLU A 345 10.79 -12.57 -30.63
N ARG A 346 11.23 -12.09 -29.46
CA ARG A 346 11.22 -12.85 -28.20
C ARG A 346 9.86 -12.89 -27.51
N THR A 347 8.95 -11.99 -27.88
CA THR A 347 7.60 -11.86 -27.33
C THR A 347 6.53 -12.22 -28.37
N ASN A 348 6.91 -12.86 -29.48
CA ASN A 348 6.00 -13.20 -30.58
C ASN A 348 5.21 -12.00 -31.15
N GLY A 349 5.85 -10.83 -31.18
CA GLY A 349 5.28 -9.58 -31.69
C GLY A 349 4.61 -8.69 -30.63
N ASP A 350 4.50 -9.14 -29.38
CA ASP A 350 3.92 -8.33 -28.32
C ASP A 350 4.93 -7.28 -27.81
N SER A 351 4.49 -6.02 -27.68
CA SER A 351 5.31 -4.95 -27.09
C SER A 351 4.65 -4.36 -25.85
N PRO A 352 5.39 -3.70 -24.96
CA PRO A 352 4.78 -2.97 -23.86
C PRO A 352 3.89 -1.82 -24.36
N HIS A 353 2.65 -1.76 -23.89
CA HIS A 353 1.65 -0.77 -24.35
C HIS A 353 0.56 -0.53 -23.30
N PHE A 354 -0.25 0.51 -23.50
CA PHE A 354 -1.41 0.77 -22.64
C PHE A 354 -2.57 -0.18 -22.94
N VAL A 355 -3.14 -0.77 -21.88
CA VAL A 355 -4.30 -1.65 -21.92
C VAL A 355 -5.44 -0.99 -21.11
N PRO A 356 -6.69 -0.98 -21.61
CA PRO A 356 -7.12 -1.68 -22.83
C PRO A 356 -6.84 -0.88 -24.12
N ARG A 357 -6.61 0.43 -24.02
CA ARG A 357 -6.33 1.32 -25.14
C ARG A 357 -5.29 2.38 -24.75
N ASP A 358 -4.59 2.91 -25.74
CA ASP A 358 -3.88 4.17 -25.64
C ASP A 358 -4.84 5.37 -25.44
N ASP A 359 -4.29 6.59 -25.45
CA ASP A 359 -5.06 7.84 -25.40
C ASP A 359 -4.81 8.70 -26.65
N GLU A 360 -4.47 8.09 -27.79
CA GLU A 360 -4.09 8.82 -29.01
C GLU A 360 -5.32 9.42 -29.70
N THR A 361 -6.43 8.68 -29.76
CA THR A 361 -7.67 9.13 -30.40
C THR A 361 -8.69 9.68 -29.39
N PRO A 362 -9.54 10.65 -29.79
CA PRO A 362 -10.67 11.09 -28.96
C PRO A 362 -11.59 9.94 -28.54
N GLU A 363 -11.82 8.97 -29.41
CA GLU A 363 -12.66 7.80 -29.16
C GLU A 363 -12.05 6.90 -28.07
N ASN A 364 -10.74 6.68 -28.10
CA ASN A 364 -10.04 5.89 -27.07
C ASN A 364 -10.10 6.60 -25.71
N ARG A 365 -9.84 7.92 -25.68
CA ARG A 365 -9.92 8.72 -24.44
C ARG A 365 -11.30 8.67 -23.81
N GLU A 366 -12.36 8.86 -24.60
CA GLU A 366 -13.73 8.82 -24.08
C GLU A 366 -14.13 7.40 -23.63
N ALA A 367 -13.68 6.35 -24.33
CA ALA A 367 -13.90 4.97 -23.90
C ALA A 367 -13.20 4.65 -22.57
N ASN A 368 -11.91 5.01 -22.44
CA ASN A 368 -11.13 4.85 -21.20
C ASN A 368 -11.80 5.61 -20.04
N LYS A 369 -12.20 6.87 -20.27
CA LYS A 369 -12.92 7.69 -19.31
C LYS A 369 -14.22 7.04 -18.82
N ARG A 370 -15.07 6.58 -19.75
CA ARG A 370 -16.37 5.96 -19.42
C ARG A 370 -16.20 4.68 -18.60
N GLU A 371 -15.25 3.83 -18.97
CA GLU A 371 -14.98 2.57 -18.26
C GLU A 371 -14.33 2.83 -16.89
N GLY A 372 -13.34 3.72 -16.81
CA GLY A 372 -12.73 4.11 -15.54
C GLY A 372 -13.75 4.74 -14.59
N GLU A 373 -14.67 5.55 -15.10
CA GLU A 373 -15.78 6.09 -14.31
C GLU A 373 -16.72 4.99 -13.79
N GLU A 374 -17.08 3.99 -14.61
CA GLU A 374 -17.88 2.84 -14.18
C GLU A 374 -17.21 2.12 -12.98
N TYR A 375 -15.92 1.86 -13.09
CA TYR A 375 -15.19 1.13 -12.05
C TYR A 375 -15.03 1.96 -10.77
N LEU A 376 -14.69 3.25 -10.89
CA LEU A 376 -14.57 4.15 -9.75
C LEU A 376 -15.92 4.38 -9.06
N ARG A 377 -17.03 4.42 -9.79
CA ARG A 377 -18.38 4.46 -9.17
C ARG A 377 -18.66 3.23 -8.32
N ALA A 378 -18.26 2.04 -8.75
CA ALA A 378 -18.40 0.84 -7.93
C ALA A 378 -17.61 0.95 -6.60
N ILE A 379 -16.43 1.57 -6.63
CA ILE A 379 -15.64 1.85 -5.44
C ILE A 379 -16.34 2.87 -4.53
N LEU A 380 -16.82 3.98 -5.08
CA LEU A 380 -17.49 5.04 -4.33
C LEU A 380 -18.79 4.55 -3.68
N ASP A 381 -19.56 3.72 -4.39
CA ASP A 381 -20.79 3.11 -3.86
C ASP A 381 -20.50 2.27 -2.60
N GLU A 382 -19.42 1.48 -2.61
CA GLU A 382 -19.03 0.67 -1.44
C GLU A 382 -18.35 1.50 -0.34
N ALA A 383 -17.62 2.56 -0.72
CA ALA A 383 -16.97 3.49 0.22
C ALA A 383 -18.01 4.22 1.08
N GLY A 384 -19.19 4.50 0.51
CA GLY A 384 -20.30 5.17 1.17
C GLY A 384 -19.89 6.57 1.65
N ALA A 385 -19.92 6.79 2.96
CA ALA A 385 -19.52 8.07 3.55
C ALA A 385 -17.99 8.27 3.64
N SER A 386 -17.20 7.22 3.42
CA SER A 386 -15.73 7.29 3.49
C SER A 386 -15.21 8.10 2.31
N ARG A 387 -14.23 8.98 2.56
CA ARG A 387 -13.61 9.78 1.49
C ARG A 387 -12.56 8.96 0.75
N VAL A 388 -12.43 9.24 -0.55
CA VAL A 388 -11.49 8.57 -1.45
C VAL A 388 -10.52 9.60 -2.01
N VAL A 389 -9.24 9.26 -1.96
CA VAL A 389 -8.15 10.00 -2.58
C VAL A 389 -7.59 9.13 -3.68
N GLY A 390 -7.49 9.65 -4.90
CA GLY A 390 -6.84 8.96 -6.01
C GLY A 390 -5.44 9.51 -6.17
N GLU A 391 -4.42 8.64 -6.17
CA GLU A 391 -3.11 9.07 -6.62
C GLU A 391 -3.07 9.12 -8.15
N ASP A 392 -3.02 10.35 -8.66
CA ASP A 392 -2.99 10.75 -10.06
C ASP A 392 -1.65 11.43 -10.41
N LEU A 393 -0.54 10.74 -10.17
CA LEU A 393 0.81 11.19 -10.53
C LEU A 393 1.35 10.41 -11.74
N GLY A 394 2.45 10.91 -12.32
CA GLY A 394 3.06 10.35 -13.53
C GLY A 394 2.40 10.86 -14.82
N MET A 395 2.21 9.97 -15.80
CA MET A 395 1.66 10.31 -17.11
C MET A 395 0.12 10.37 -17.08
N VAL A 396 -0.41 11.48 -16.55
CA VAL A 396 -1.86 11.68 -16.35
C VAL A 396 -2.52 12.22 -17.62
N PRO A 397 -3.50 11.51 -18.21
CA PRO A 397 -4.29 12.05 -19.31
C PRO A 397 -5.14 13.26 -18.89
N ASP A 398 -5.35 14.19 -19.81
CA ASP A 398 -6.04 15.47 -19.57
C ASP A 398 -7.48 15.32 -19.05
N TYR A 399 -8.15 14.23 -19.41
CA TYR A 399 -9.51 13.92 -18.98
C TYR A 399 -9.62 13.33 -17.57
N VAL A 400 -8.54 12.78 -16.99
CA VAL A 400 -8.60 12.05 -15.71
C VAL A 400 -8.86 12.99 -14.55
N ARG A 401 -8.07 14.06 -14.38
CA ARG A 401 -8.24 15.03 -13.28
C ARG A 401 -9.64 15.67 -13.26
N PRO A 402 -10.21 16.13 -14.40
CA PRO A 402 -11.60 16.57 -14.46
C PRO A 402 -12.60 15.48 -14.07
N ASN A 403 -12.39 14.23 -14.49
CA ASN A 403 -13.29 13.12 -14.16
C ASN A 403 -13.26 12.78 -12.67
N LEU A 404 -12.08 12.63 -12.04
CA LEU A 404 -11.93 12.43 -10.60
C LEU A 404 -12.65 13.51 -9.79
N ARG A 405 -12.51 14.78 -10.21
CA ARG A 405 -13.21 15.91 -9.59
C ARG A 405 -14.73 15.78 -9.70
N SER A 406 -15.24 15.40 -10.87
CA SER A 406 -16.68 15.18 -11.06
C SER A 406 -17.25 14.05 -10.19
N LEU A 407 -16.38 13.12 -9.77
CA LEU A 407 -16.68 12.03 -8.85
C LEU A 407 -16.43 12.39 -7.37
N GLY A 408 -15.89 13.57 -7.08
CA GLY A 408 -15.53 13.98 -5.72
C GLY A 408 -14.30 13.26 -5.14
N ILE A 409 -13.47 12.65 -5.99
CA ILE A 409 -12.21 12.00 -5.61
C ILE A 409 -11.12 13.07 -5.56
N ALA A 410 -10.42 13.18 -4.44
CA ALA A 410 -9.30 14.11 -4.30
C ALA A 410 -8.06 13.61 -5.04
N GLY A 411 -7.49 14.43 -5.92
CA GLY A 411 -6.19 14.18 -6.56
C GLY A 411 -5.02 14.77 -5.78
N PHE A 412 -3.80 14.40 -6.13
CA PHE A 412 -2.56 14.92 -5.55
C PHE A 412 -2.10 16.21 -6.23
N LYS A 413 -1.46 17.06 -5.42
CA LYS A 413 -0.77 18.28 -5.82
C LYS A 413 0.65 18.24 -5.28
N ILE A 414 1.59 18.04 -6.18
CA ILE A 414 3.02 18.06 -5.87
C ILE A 414 3.57 19.39 -6.39
N PRO A 415 3.90 20.36 -5.52
CA PRO A 415 4.16 21.74 -5.95
C PRO A 415 5.15 21.92 -7.08
N GLN A 416 6.25 21.16 -7.06
CA GLN A 416 7.27 21.20 -8.11
C GLN A 416 6.83 20.60 -9.46
N TRP A 417 5.69 19.93 -9.51
CA TRP A 417 5.12 19.35 -10.73
C TRP A 417 3.86 20.07 -11.20
N GLU A 418 3.23 20.87 -10.35
CA GLU A 418 2.07 21.68 -10.71
C GLU A 418 2.52 22.96 -11.44
N VAL A 419 2.86 22.82 -12.72
CA VAL A 419 3.37 23.91 -13.56
C VAL A 419 2.36 24.23 -14.67
N ARG A 420 2.07 25.53 -14.87
CA ARG A 420 1.29 26.04 -16.02
C ARG A 420 2.23 26.85 -16.92
N GLY A 421 2.54 26.30 -18.10
CA GLY A 421 3.59 26.86 -18.96
C GLY A 421 4.95 26.72 -18.29
N GLU A 422 5.58 27.84 -17.96
CA GLU A 422 6.87 27.88 -17.23
C GLU A 422 6.71 28.29 -15.76
N GLN A 423 5.48 28.56 -15.31
CA GLN A 423 5.21 29.08 -13.97
C GLN A 423 4.70 28.00 -13.03
N VAL A 424 5.30 27.91 -11.85
CA VAL A 424 4.79 27.10 -10.74
C VAL A 424 3.43 27.65 -10.32
N THR A 425 2.43 26.79 -10.23
CA THR A 425 1.07 27.17 -9.86
C THR A 425 1.04 27.56 -8.38
N PRO A 426 0.59 28.78 -8.02
CA PRO A 426 0.48 29.17 -6.63
C PRO A 426 -0.48 28.28 -5.86
N GLY A 427 -0.16 27.97 -4.60
CA GLY A 427 -1.03 27.14 -3.74
C GLY A 427 -2.43 27.72 -3.54
N SER A 428 -2.61 29.04 -3.71
CA SER A 428 -3.92 29.71 -3.68
C SER A 428 -4.83 29.36 -4.86
N GLU A 429 -4.28 28.78 -5.92
CA GLU A 429 -5.02 28.39 -7.12
C GLU A 429 -5.29 26.88 -7.18
N TYR A 430 -4.88 26.12 -6.16
CA TYR A 430 -5.16 24.70 -6.09
C TYR A 430 -6.65 24.43 -5.90
N GLU A 431 -7.12 23.37 -6.57
CA GLU A 431 -8.49 22.91 -6.42
C GLU A 431 -8.73 22.40 -5.02
N ARG A 432 -9.86 22.78 -4.41
CA ARG A 432 -10.13 22.42 -3.01
C ARG A 432 -10.14 20.91 -2.79
N VAL A 433 -10.74 20.12 -3.68
CA VAL A 433 -10.80 18.66 -3.57
C VAL A 433 -9.47 18.05 -4.04
N SER A 434 -8.42 18.28 -3.27
CA SER A 434 -7.07 17.77 -3.52
C SER A 434 -6.25 17.60 -2.24
N ILE A 435 -5.15 16.87 -2.35
CA ILE A 435 -4.12 16.70 -1.32
C ILE A 435 -2.81 17.28 -1.79
N ALA A 436 -2.23 18.21 -1.03
CA ALA A 436 -0.91 18.76 -1.29
C ALA A 436 0.16 18.09 -0.42
N THR A 437 1.28 17.71 -1.03
CA THR A 437 2.51 17.27 -0.35
C THR A 437 3.71 17.57 -1.24
N TYR A 438 4.90 17.76 -0.67
CA TYR A 438 6.11 17.91 -1.48
C TYR A 438 6.66 16.57 -1.98
N THR A 439 6.50 15.51 -1.20
CA THR A 439 7.07 14.20 -1.49
C THR A 439 6.11 13.10 -1.04
N THR A 440 6.24 11.92 -1.65
CA THR A 440 5.62 10.68 -1.19
C THR A 440 6.72 9.71 -0.75
N HIS A 441 6.34 8.53 -0.27
CA HIS A 441 7.27 7.46 0.08
C HIS A 441 8.11 6.94 -1.11
N ASP A 442 7.72 7.25 -2.35
CA ASP A 442 8.49 6.93 -3.57
C ASP A 442 9.60 7.94 -3.87
N HIS A 443 9.68 9.02 -3.09
CA HIS A 443 10.56 10.16 -3.35
C HIS A 443 11.58 10.35 -2.24
N LYS A 444 12.73 10.93 -2.59
CA LYS A 444 13.71 11.39 -1.61
C LYS A 444 13.06 12.40 -0.66
N PRO A 445 13.31 12.29 0.65
CA PRO A 445 13.08 13.39 1.60
C PRO A 445 13.55 14.75 1.09
N ILE A 446 12.85 15.82 1.44
CA ILE A 446 13.26 17.20 1.09
C ILE A 446 14.66 17.52 1.61
N ARG A 447 15.03 17.02 2.79
CA ARG A 447 16.38 17.16 3.34
C ARG A 447 17.43 16.44 2.48
N ALA A 448 17.13 15.22 2.01
CA ALA A 448 18.02 14.47 1.14
C ALA A 448 18.16 15.13 -0.24
N LEU A 449 17.09 15.73 -0.79
CA LEU A 449 17.16 16.55 -2.00
C LEU A 449 18.08 17.76 -1.79
N TRP A 450 17.98 18.43 -0.65
CA TRP A 450 18.84 19.57 -0.30
C TRP A 450 20.31 19.18 -0.19
N GLU A 451 20.61 18.10 0.53
CA GLU A 451 21.96 17.56 0.67
C GLU A 451 22.55 17.23 -0.70
N GLU A 452 21.81 16.47 -1.52
CA GLU A 452 22.25 16.13 -2.86
C GLU A 452 22.43 17.36 -3.76
N ALA A 453 21.61 18.39 -3.60
CA ALA A 453 21.78 19.62 -4.35
C ALA A 453 23.04 20.37 -3.91
N PHE A 454 23.20 20.69 -2.62
CA PHE A 454 24.14 21.72 -2.18
C PHE A 454 25.36 21.23 -1.40
N GLU A 455 25.30 20.03 -0.82
CA GLU A 455 26.30 19.56 0.14
C GLU A 455 27.08 18.34 -0.38
N HIS A 456 26.37 17.37 -0.96
CA HIS A 456 26.89 16.10 -1.45
C HIS A 456 26.36 15.77 -2.86
N PRO A 457 26.81 16.51 -3.90
CA PRO A 457 26.32 16.32 -5.26
C PRO A 457 26.53 14.91 -5.84
N THR A 458 25.46 14.34 -6.37
CA THR A 458 25.45 13.09 -7.14
C THR A 458 25.21 13.37 -8.64
N ALA A 459 25.10 12.32 -9.45
CA ALA A 459 24.74 12.43 -10.87
C ALA A 459 23.35 13.05 -11.13
N THR A 460 22.47 13.07 -10.12
CA THR A 460 21.12 13.66 -10.19
C THR A 460 21.02 15.02 -9.48
N ALA A 461 22.13 15.61 -9.03
CA ALA A 461 22.13 16.88 -8.29
C ALA A 461 21.49 18.05 -9.05
N GLU A 462 21.64 18.14 -10.37
CA GLU A 462 20.97 19.17 -11.17
C GLU A 462 19.45 19.04 -11.13
N GLN A 463 18.94 17.81 -11.11
CA GLN A 463 17.51 17.53 -10.97
C GLN A 463 17.02 18.00 -9.60
N SER A 464 17.75 17.65 -8.54
CA SER A 464 17.43 18.06 -7.17
C SER A 464 17.45 19.58 -6.99
N ARG A 465 18.41 20.29 -7.60
CA ARG A 465 18.40 21.77 -7.65
C ARG A 465 17.17 22.32 -8.36
N PHE A 466 16.80 21.73 -9.50
CA PHE A 466 15.64 22.18 -10.28
C PHE A 466 14.32 22.00 -9.51
N ASP A 467 14.17 20.88 -8.81
CA ASP A 467 12.97 20.64 -8.00
C ASP A 467 12.91 21.57 -6.79
N LEU A 468 14.02 21.73 -6.06
CA LEU A 468 14.09 22.66 -4.94
C LEU A 468 13.86 24.11 -5.36
N ALA A 469 14.32 24.53 -6.54
CA ALA A 469 14.06 25.86 -7.07
C ALA A 469 12.55 26.08 -7.32
N LYS A 470 11.83 25.08 -7.84
CA LYS A 470 10.37 25.18 -7.99
C LYS A 470 9.63 25.19 -6.65
N ILE A 471 10.10 24.41 -5.68
CA ILE A 471 9.59 24.43 -4.31
C ILE A 471 9.80 25.82 -3.68
N ALA A 472 10.97 26.43 -3.91
CA ALA A 472 11.27 27.80 -3.48
C ALA A 472 10.29 28.80 -4.08
N VAL A 473 10.05 28.73 -5.39
CA VAL A 473 9.08 29.60 -6.08
C VAL A 473 7.67 29.41 -5.53
N PHE A 474 7.25 28.16 -5.30
CA PHE A 474 5.95 27.87 -4.65
C PHE A 474 5.84 28.52 -3.27
N ALA A 475 6.94 28.54 -2.51
CA ALA A 475 7.01 29.18 -1.20
C ALA A 475 7.18 30.71 -1.23
N GLY A 476 7.24 31.32 -2.42
CA GLY A 476 7.41 32.76 -2.58
C GLY A 476 8.86 33.24 -2.43
N PHE A 477 9.84 32.36 -2.56
CA PHE A 477 11.27 32.70 -2.59
C PHE A 477 11.80 32.97 -4.00
N ASP A 478 12.95 33.65 -4.06
CA ASP A 478 13.82 33.63 -5.24
C ASP A 478 14.32 32.19 -5.46
N PRO A 479 14.33 31.68 -6.70
CA PRO A 479 14.81 30.32 -6.98
C PRO A 479 16.30 30.10 -6.67
N ARG A 480 17.08 31.17 -6.46
CA ARG A 480 18.48 31.10 -6.01
C ARG A 480 18.54 30.90 -4.50
N ILE A 481 18.54 29.62 -4.12
CA ILE A 481 18.52 29.15 -2.73
C ILE A 481 19.89 28.61 -2.26
N ASP A 482 20.95 28.82 -3.03
CA ASP A 482 22.30 28.33 -2.71
C ASP A 482 22.97 29.06 -1.53
N GLN A 483 22.38 30.18 -1.08
CA GLN A 483 22.92 31.03 -0.01
C GLN A 483 22.01 31.13 1.22
N ILE A 484 20.91 30.39 1.26
CA ILE A 484 19.97 30.38 2.40
C ILE A 484 20.15 29.11 3.24
N ASP A 485 19.82 29.19 4.53
CA ASP A 485 19.93 28.07 5.45
C ASP A 485 18.69 27.16 5.36
N PHE A 486 18.91 25.85 5.32
CA PHE A 486 17.82 24.88 5.19
C PHE A 486 16.85 24.94 6.36
N GLU A 487 17.35 24.94 7.60
CA GLU A 487 16.52 24.83 8.80
C GLU A 487 15.90 26.17 9.20
N LYS A 488 16.63 27.27 8.98
CA LYS A 488 16.20 28.60 9.41
C LYS A 488 15.34 29.32 8.39
N ASP A 489 15.64 29.17 7.10
CA ASP A 489 15.02 29.95 6.05
C ASP A 489 14.13 29.09 5.15
N PHE A 490 14.69 28.04 4.54
CA PHE A 490 13.98 27.27 3.51
C PHE A 490 12.84 26.42 4.06
N TYR A 491 13.13 25.54 5.03
CA TYR A 491 12.17 24.58 5.57
C TYR A 491 10.93 25.24 6.20
N PRO A 492 11.06 26.29 7.06
CA PRO A 492 9.89 26.97 7.62
C PRO A 492 8.97 27.57 6.56
N ALA A 493 9.53 28.22 5.53
CA ALA A 493 8.73 28.87 4.50
C ALA A 493 8.01 27.87 3.58
N ILE A 494 8.65 26.75 3.21
CA ILE A 494 7.97 25.72 2.41
C ILE A 494 6.85 25.06 3.23
N MET A 495 7.03 24.86 4.55
CA MET A 495 5.95 24.33 5.41
C MET A 495 4.80 25.33 5.51
N GLU A 496 5.08 26.62 5.69
CA GLU A 496 4.08 27.68 5.71
C GLU A 496 3.28 27.74 4.38
N ALA A 497 3.97 27.68 3.24
CA ALA A 497 3.35 27.70 1.92
C ALA A 497 2.44 26.48 1.69
N LEU A 498 2.89 25.29 2.12
CA LEU A 498 2.11 24.06 2.04
C LEU A 498 0.83 24.16 2.87
N PHE A 499 0.90 24.64 4.12
CA PHE A 499 -0.28 24.77 4.97
C PHE A 499 -1.22 25.90 4.56
N LYS A 500 -0.73 26.92 3.84
CA LYS A 500 -1.56 28.01 3.32
C LYS A 500 -2.28 27.68 2.01
N CYS A 501 -1.89 26.62 1.29
CA CYS A 501 -2.52 26.27 0.02
C CYS A 501 -4.02 25.98 0.14
N GLU A 502 -4.73 25.99 -0.98
CA GLU A 502 -6.18 25.80 -1.04
C GLU A 502 -6.62 24.34 -1.11
N SER A 503 -5.68 23.38 -1.12
CA SER A 503 -6.01 21.96 -1.01
C SER A 503 -6.78 21.65 0.27
N TRP A 504 -7.64 20.64 0.21
CA TRP A 504 -8.38 20.14 1.37
C TRP A 504 -7.45 19.57 2.43
N ILE A 505 -6.42 18.83 2.00
CA ILE A 505 -5.47 18.20 2.92
C ILE A 505 -4.06 18.63 2.54
N ALA A 506 -3.31 19.17 3.51
CA ALA A 506 -1.88 19.35 3.41
C ALA A 506 -1.18 18.25 4.22
N VAL A 507 -0.34 17.43 3.57
CA VAL A 507 0.34 16.30 4.21
C VAL A 507 1.84 16.55 4.23
N VAL A 508 2.44 16.42 5.41
CA VAL A 508 3.90 16.41 5.58
C VAL A 508 4.36 14.96 5.66
N MET A 509 5.42 14.60 4.95
CA MET A 509 6.05 13.29 5.11
C MET A 509 7.10 13.37 6.22
N ILE A 510 7.05 12.44 7.19
CA ILE A 510 8.17 12.25 8.11
C ILE A 510 9.29 11.54 7.35
N THR A 511 10.46 12.17 7.38
CA THR A 511 11.67 11.74 6.67
C THR A 511 12.60 10.97 7.56
#